data_AF-A0A5B7TW53-F1
#
_entry.id   AF-A0A5B7TW53-F1
#
_cell.length_a   1.000
_cell.length_b   1.000
_cell.length_c   1.000
_cell.angle_alpha   90.00
_cell.angle_beta   90.00
_cell.angle_gamma   90.00
#
_symmetry.space_group_name_H-M   'P 1'
#
loop_
_entity.id
_entity.type
_entity.pdbx_description
1 polymer ?
#
loop_
_entity_poly.entity_id
_entity_poly.type
_entity_poly.pdbx_seq_one_letter_code
_entity_poly.pdbx_strand_id
1 'polypeptide(L)' 'MRKIIYIIALILLLVGITLFEFMAYNSMVSLKYETHELNDCISLVSEIDLCRAIRTFHIIAILFGLTIMGLLIYKKRILK' A
#
# COMPACT_ATOMS: atom_id res chain seq x y z
N MET A 1 17.76 -21.16 6.49
CA MET A 1 17.73 -19.88 5.73
C MET A 1 16.45 -19.71 4.90
N ARG A 2 16.12 -20.57 3.92
CA ARG A 2 14.94 -20.40 3.03
C ARG A 2 13.61 -20.16 3.76
N LYS A 3 13.29 -20.95 4.79
CA LYS A 3 12.09 -20.75 5.62
C LYS A 3 12.06 -19.40 6.34
N ILE A 4 13.19 -18.97 6.89
CA ILE A 4 13.31 -17.68 7.59
C ILE A 4 13.10 -16.53 6.60
N ILE A 5 13.76 -16.58 5.43
CA ILE A 5 13.61 -15.58 4.37
C ILE A 5 12.15 -15.50 3.90
N TYR A 6 11.50 -16.66 3.70
CA TYR A 6 10.09 -16.72 3.30
C TYR A 6 9.16 -16.07 4.36
N ILE A 7 9.39 -16.36 5.64
CA ILE A 7 8.61 -15.77 6.74
C ILE A 7 8.84 -14.26 6.83
N ILE A 8 10.10 -13.81 6.75
CA ILE A 8 10.43 -12.37 6.76
C ILE A 8 9.76 -11.67 5.58
N ALA A 9 9.80 -12.25 4.38
CA ALA A 9 9.15 -11.68 3.20
C ALA A 9 7.63 -11.55 3.38
N LEU A 10 6.96 -12.56 3.95
CA LEU A 10 5.53 -12.49 4.26
C LEU A 10 5.21 -11.39 5.28
N ILE A 11 6.01 -11.27 6.34
CA ILE A 11 5.81 -10.21 7.35
C ILE A 11 6.00 -8.84 6.72
N LEU A 12 7.05 -8.64 5.92
CA LEU A 12 7.30 -7.36 5.24
C LEU A 12 6.16 -6.99 4.29
N LEU A 13 5.61 -7.96 3.54
CA LEU A 13 4.47 -7.71 2.66
C LEU A 13 3.21 -7.34 3.46
N LEU A 14 2.94 -8.03 4.57
CA LEU A 14 1.79 -7.72 5.44
C LEU A 14 1.91 -6.31 6.06
N VAL A 15 3.08 -5.98 6.60
CA VAL A 15 3.38 -4.64 7.13
C VAL A 15 3.24 -3.59 6.03
N GLY A 16 3.73 -3.88 4.83
CA GLY A 16 3.60 -3.02 3.66
C GLY A 16 2.15 -2.70 3.32
N ILE A 17 1.27 -3.70 3.27
CA ILE A 17 -0.17 -3.48 3.03
C ILE A 17 -0.74 -2.53 4.09
N THR A 18 -0.51 -2.80 5.37
CA THR A 18 -1.03 -1.95 6.46
C THR A 18 -0.50 -0.51 6.36
N LEU A 19 0.76 -0.33 5.97
CA LEU A 19 1.39 0.97 5.83
C LEU A 19 0.84 1.75 4.63
N PHE A 20 0.67 1.13 3.46
CA PHE A 20 0.13 1.82 2.29
C PHE A 20 -1.35 2.16 2.43
N GLU A 21 -2.16 1.30 3.04
CA GLU A 21 -3.56 1.63 3.34
C GLU A 21 -3.66 2.75 4.38
N PHE A 22 -2.77 2.77 5.37
CA PHE A 22 -2.68 3.89 6.31
C PHE A 22 -2.30 5.21 5.61
N MET A 23 -1.35 5.17 4.66
CA MET A 23 -0.99 6.33 3.84
C MET A 23 -2.16 6.80 2.98
N ALA A 24 -2.90 5.89 2.34
CA ALA A 24 -4.10 6.21 1.57
C ALA A 24 -5.15 6.91 2.44
N TYR A 25 -5.42 6.38 3.63
CA TYR A 25 -6.33 6.99 4.59
C TYR A 25 -5.86 8.39 5.03
N ASN A 26 -4.57 8.54 5.34
CA ASN A 26 -4.02 9.84 5.71
C ASN A 26 -4.13 10.85 4.56
N SER A 27 -3.90 10.42 3.32
CA SER A 27 -4.12 11.27 2.15
C SER A 27 -5.60 11.60 1.92
N MET A 28 -6.55 10.73 2.29
CA MET A 28 -7.99 11.07 2.29
C MET A 28 -8.33 12.13 3.34
N VAL A 29 -7.67 12.07 4.51
CA VAL A 29 -7.79 13.11 5.53
C VAL A 29 -7.24 14.43 5.01
N SER A 30 -6.04 14.45 4.42
CA SER A 30 -5.48 15.63 3.75
C SER A 30 -6.40 16.13 2.64
N LEU A 31 -7.01 15.24 1.84
CA LEU A 31 -7.94 15.64 0.77
C LEU A 31 -9.16 16.39 1.32
N LYS A 32 -9.57 16.10 2.55
CA LYS A 32 -10.71 16.78 3.18
C LYS A 32 -10.35 18.15 3.74
N TYR A 33 -9.11 18.36 4.18
CA TYR A 33 -8.71 19.54 4.97
C TYR A 33 -7.72 20.46 4.26
N GLU A 34 -7.04 19.99 3.22
CA GLU A 34 -5.99 20.72 2.52
C GLU A 34 -6.38 21.16 1.12
N THR A 35 -7.60 20.88 0.64
CA THR A 35 -8.08 21.31 -0.68
C THR A 35 -9.10 22.44 -0.57
N HIS A 36 -9.24 23.23 -1.64
CA HIS A 36 -10.15 24.38 -1.63
C HIS A 36 -11.63 23.96 -1.69
N GLU A 37 -11.93 22.88 -2.43
CA GLU A 37 -13.27 22.33 -2.60
C GLU A 37 -13.24 20.79 -2.59
N LEU A 38 -14.42 20.17 -2.37
CA LEU A 38 -14.60 18.72 -2.30
C LEU A 38 -14.15 17.95 -3.56
N ASN A 39 -14.11 18.62 -4.72
CA ASN A 39 -13.69 18.03 -5.99
C ASN A 39 -12.23 18.34 -6.37
N ASP A 40 -11.55 19.16 -5.57
CA ASP A 40 -10.15 19.48 -5.82
C ASP A 40 -9.25 18.35 -5.29
N CYS A 41 -8.15 18.12 -5.99
CA CYS A 41 -7.18 17.06 -5.70
C CYS A 41 -5.81 17.60 -5.29
N ILE A 42 -5.55 18.90 -5.49
CA ILE A 42 -4.25 19.51 -5.18
C ILE A 42 -4.27 20.03 -3.74
N SER A 43 -3.31 19.57 -2.94
CA SER A 43 -3.11 20.09 -1.59
C SER A 43 -2.59 21.53 -1.62
N LEU A 44 -3.23 22.42 -0.86
CA LEU A 44 -2.77 23.79 -0.62
C LEU A 44 -1.52 23.85 0.28
N VAL A 45 -1.20 22.76 0.98
CA VAL A 45 -0.07 22.69 1.92
C VAL A 45 1.18 22.12 1.24
N SER A 46 1.00 21.03 0.48
CA SER A 46 2.10 20.26 -0.10
C SER A 46 2.16 20.33 -1.63
N GLU A 47 1.18 20.95 -2.28
CA GLU A 47 1.05 21.07 -3.74
C GLU A 47 1.00 19.72 -4.49
N ILE A 48 0.79 18.61 -3.78
CA ILE A 48 0.70 17.28 -4.37
C ILE A 48 -0.74 16.96 -4.82
N ASP A 49 -0.85 16.10 -5.83
CA ASP A 49 -2.10 15.47 -6.23
C ASP A 49 -2.44 14.31 -5.28
N LEU A 50 -3.30 14.61 -4.30
CA LEU A 50 -3.76 13.68 -3.27
C LEU A 50 -4.61 12.55 -3.85
N CYS A 51 -5.44 12.84 -4.86
CA CYS A 51 -6.26 11.83 -5.53
C CYS A 51 -5.38 10.76 -6.21
N ARG A 52 -4.32 11.20 -6.88
CA ARG A 52 -3.33 10.31 -7.48
C ARG A 52 -2.54 9.54 -6.42
N ALA A 53 -2.16 10.19 -5.31
CA ALA A 53 -1.47 9.54 -4.21
C ALA A 53 -2.32 8.40 -3.61
N ILE A 54 -3.57 8.68 -3.24
CA ILE A 54 -4.54 7.69 -2.70
C ILE A 54 -4.67 6.49 -3.65
N ARG A 55 -4.92 6.75 -4.94
CA ARG A 55 -5.05 5.69 -5.95
C ARG A 55 -3.78 4.85 -6.04
N THR A 56 -2.61 5.51 -6.01
CA THR A 56 -1.31 4.83 -6.11
C THR A 56 -1.07 3.93 -4.89
N PHE A 57 -1.35 4.41 -3.68
CA PHE A 57 -1.20 3.63 -2.46
C PHE A 57 -2.10 2.38 -2.45
N HIS A 58 -3.38 2.50 -2.84
CA HIS A 58 -4.26 1.33 -2.98
C HIS A 58 -3.76 0.33 -4.03
N ILE A 59 -3.29 0.79 -5.19
CA ILE A 59 -2.73 -0.09 -6.23
C ILE A 59 -1.52 -0.87 -5.68
N ILE A 60 -0.62 -0.20 -4.95
CA ILE A 60 0.54 -0.85 -4.34
C ILE A 60 0.12 -1.89 -3.30
N ALA A 61 -0.85 -1.56 -2.42
CA ALA A 61 -1.38 -2.50 -1.44
C ALA A 61 -1.99 -3.75 -2.11
N ILE A 62 -2.74 -3.58 -3.21
CA ILE A 62 -3.29 -4.69 -4.00
C ILE A 62 -2.16 -5.56 -4.59
N LEU A 63 -1.11 -4.96 -5.15
CA LEU A 63 0.05 -5.71 -5.67
C LEU A 63 0.75 -6.53 -4.59
N PHE A 64 0.82 -6.01 -3.36
CA PHE A 64 1.36 -6.75 -2.21
C PHE A 64 0.46 -7.93 -1.84
N GLY A 65 -0.87 -7.76 -1.87
CA GLY A 65 -1.82 -8.86 -1.71
C GLY A 65 -1.65 -9.97 -2.75
N LEU A 66 -1.50 -9.60 -4.02
CA LEU A 66 -1.26 -10.56 -5.12
C LEU A 66 0.07 -11.31 -4.95
N THR A 67 1.13 -10.63 -4.50
CA THR A 67 2.42 -11.29 -4.23
C THR A 67 2.34 -12.25 -3.05
N ILE A 68 1.63 -11.90 -1.96
CA ILE A 68 1.35 -12.83 -0.86
C ILE A 68 0.62 -14.06 -1.38
N MET A 69 -0.43 -13.88 -2.19
CA MET A 69 -1.19 -14.98 -2.76
C MET A 69 -0.30 -15.91 -3.60
N GLY A 70 0.55 -15.33 -4.45
CA GLY A 70 1.55 -16.08 -5.22
C GLY A 70 2.52 -16.88 -4.33
N LEU A 71 3.08 -16.25 -3.29
CA LEU A 71 3.97 -16.93 -2.34
C LEU A 71 3.29 -18.09 -1.62
N LEU A 72 2.02 -17.94 -1.24
CA LEU A 72 1.25 -18.99 -0.59
C LEU A 72 0.95 -20.17 -1.53
N ILE A 73 0.56 -19.89 -2.78
CA ILE A 73 0.30 -20.93 -3.80
C ILE A 73 1.58 -21.73 -4.08
N TYR A 74 2.71 -21.05 -4.26
CA TYR A 74 3.99 -21.68 -4.59
C TYR A 74 4.82 -22.11 -3.37
N LYS A 75 4.29 -21.99 -2.16
CA LYS A 75 4.96 -22.33 -0.89
C LYS A 75 5.68 -23.68 -0.94
N LYS A 76 5.00 -24.72 -1.44
CA LYS A 76 5.55 -26.08 -1.52
C LYS A 76 6.73 -26.20 -2.48
N ARG A 77 6.80 -25.36 -3.52
CA ARG A 77 7.94 -25.32 -4.45
C ARG A 77 9.11 -24.51 -3.89
N ILE A 78 8.80 -23.40 -3.21
CA ILE A 78 9.80 -22.47 -2.63
C ILE A 78 10.51 -23.08 -1.40
N LEU A 79 9.76 -23.82 -0.57
CA LEU A 79 10.26 -24.40 0.68
C LEU A 79 10.69 -25.87 0.55
N LYS A 80 10.74 -26.42 -0.68
CA LYS A 80 11.35 -27.71 -0.99
C LYS A 80 12.87 -27.58 -0.97
#